data_AF-A0AA95KV57-F1
#
_entry.id   AF-A0AA95KV57-F1
#
_cell.length_a   1.000
_cell.length_b   1.000
_cell.length_c   1.000
_cell.angle_alpha   90.00
_cell.angle_beta   90.00
_cell.angle_gamma   90.00
#
_symmetry.space_group_name_H-M   'P 1'
#
loop_
_entity.id
_entity.type
_entity.pdbx_description
1 polymer ?
#
loop_
_entity_poly.entity_id
_entity_poly.type
_entity_poly.pdbx_seq_one_letter_code
_entity_poly.pdbx_strand_id
1 'polypeptide(L)'
;MRDNTIARYNPTSIKAEGENVFNEQLASSPLGLSFLDIIQASLTQTGLSYTDFATVYYMSYILLDLFGVNKETRKKVKFRNMQVDCYHSFFGSYCDCMVSDDEGMRLKSKTLYKLFNFNTKVYSIDEFIEKFDEAINNNKKSAREYFDEVLSDYITRQVTRVETKSGQSLTYLSTSYKYFGYFNCMIERKSKDETVIILHKNNDLKQPILAKELEIITNRIVRVFNDMGATFTLFDEAVEIPLLKADNWNRFLTLNDADVCLTRFKDTPMLCLWIKLKQPILQNKN
;
A
#
# COMPACT_ATOMS: atom_id res chain seq x y z
N MET A 1 27.84 -2.17 -25.76
CA MET A 1 26.55 -2.92 -25.75
C MET A 1 25.36 -1.98 -25.90
N ARG A 2 25.10 -1.05 -24.97
CA ARG A 2 24.00 -0.04 -25.06
C ARG A 2 23.94 0.70 -26.41
N ASP A 3 25.08 1.19 -26.91
CA ASP A 3 25.13 1.92 -28.18
C ASP A 3 24.83 1.03 -29.41
N ASN A 4 25.16 -0.27 -29.35
CA ASN A 4 24.82 -1.22 -30.41
C ASN A 4 23.35 -1.64 -30.36
N THR A 5 22.77 -1.72 -29.15
CA THR A 5 21.34 -1.98 -28.96
C THR A 5 20.52 -0.82 -29.51
N ILE A 6 20.88 0.43 -29.17
CA ILE A 6 20.20 1.64 -29.65
C ILE A 6 20.43 1.91 -31.14
N ALA A 7 21.58 1.55 -31.72
CA ALA A 7 21.83 1.74 -33.15
C ALA A 7 20.93 0.86 -34.05
N ARG A 8 20.33 -0.22 -33.50
CA ARG A 8 19.43 -1.13 -34.22
C ARG A 8 17.97 -1.05 -33.75
N TYR A 9 17.68 -0.16 -32.81
CA TYR A 9 16.42 -0.07 -32.08
C TYR A 9 16.07 1.40 -31.91
N ASN A 10 14.88 1.83 -32.31
CA ASN A 10 14.53 3.25 -32.22
C ASN A 10 13.82 3.55 -30.86
N PRO A 11 14.52 4.05 -29.82
CA PRO A 11 13.92 4.26 -28.50
C PRO A 11 12.85 5.36 -28.47
N THR A 12 12.65 6.13 -29.56
CA THR A 12 11.62 7.18 -29.61
C THR A 12 10.19 6.68 -29.67
N SER A 13 9.96 5.39 -29.96
CA SER A 13 8.60 4.82 -30.08
C SER A 13 8.09 4.14 -28.81
N ILE A 14 8.93 3.93 -27.79
CA ILE A 14 8.52 3.22 -26.58
C ILE A 14 8.26 4.22 -25.48
N LYS A 15 6.98 4.40 -25.16
CA LYS A 15 6.53 5.22 -24.05
C LYS A 15 5.97 4.29 -23.00
N ALA A 16 6.39 4.46 -21.75
CA ALA A 16 5.84 3.70 -20.63
C ALA A 16 4.42 4.16 -20.22
N GLU A 17 3.67 4.75 -21.16
CA GLU A 17 2.28 5.16 -20.98
C GLU A 17 1.37 3.97 -21.32
N GLY A 18 1.07 3.12 -20.32
CA GLY A 18 0.11 2.02 -20.45
C GLY A 18 0.67 0.64 -20.09
N GLU A 19 -0.19 -0.22 -19.54
CA GLU A 19 0.16 -1.54 -18.97
C GLU A 19 0.60 -2.54 -20.05
N ASN A 20 -0.19 -2.55 -21.12
CA ASN A 20 0.03 -3.39 -22.29
C ASN A 20 0.99 -2.73 -23.27
N VAL A 21 0.99 -1.39 -23.32
CA VAL A 21 1.73 -0.61 -24.32
C VAL A 21 3.23 -0.86 -24.23
N PHE A 22 3.83 -0.88 -23.04
CA PHE A 22 5.27 -1.11 -22.93
C PHE A 22 5.67 -2.56 -23.29
N ASN A 23 4.97 -3.55 -22.75
CA ASN A 23 5.24 -4.97 -23.04
C ASN A 23 4.98 -5.32 -24.52
N GLU A 24 3.88 -4.82 -25.10
CA GLU A 24 3.53 -5.04 -26.50
C GLU A 24 4.44 -4.26 -27.45
N GLN A 25 4.85 -3.03 -27.11
CA GLN A 25 5.84 -2.27 -27.89
C GLN A 25 7.21 -2.96 -27.91
N LEU A 26 7.61 -3.58 -26.80
CA LEU A 26 8.87 -4.34 -26.76
C LEU A 26 8.76 -5.65 -27.55
N ALA A 27 7.65 -6.37 -27.41
CA ALA A 27 7.40 -7.62 -28.13
C ALA A 27 7.28 -7.41 -29.65
N SER A 28 6.74 -6.28 -30.08
CA SER A 28 6.66 -5.87 -31.50
C SER A 28 7.97 -5.26 -32.04
N SER A 29 8.98 -5.08 -31.19
CA SER A 29 10.29 -4.63 -31.62
C SER A 29 11.08 -5.77 -32.31
N PRO A 30 12.20 -5.47 -32.99
CA PRO A 30 13.06 -6.49 -33.61
C PRO A 30 13.60 -7.55 -32.63
N LEU A 31 13.50 -7.32 -31.32
CA LEU A 31 13.88 -8.28 -30.29
C LEU A 31 12.85 -9.42 -30.14
N GLY A 32 11.58 -9.21 -30.49
CA GLY A 32 10.52 -10.23 -30.44
C GLY A 32 10.17 -10.77 -29.06
N LEU A 33 10.66 -10.13 -27.99
CA LEU A 33 10.51 -10.57 -26.60
C LEU A 33 9.76 -9.50 -25.79
N SER A 34 8.88 -9.93 -24.89
CA SER A 34 8.27 -9.03 -23.92
C SER A 34 9.32 -8.57 -22.89
N PHE A 35 9.02 -7.52 -22.12
CA PHE A 35 9.95 -7.06 -21.09
C PHE A 35 10.19 -8.11 -20.00
N LEU A 36 9.15 -8.88 -19.65
CA LEU A 36 9.25 -9.98 -18.69
C LEU A 36 10.18 -11.09 -19.17
N ASP A 37 10.10 -11.45 -20.46
CA ASP A 37 11.01 -12.44 -21.05
C ASP A 37 12.47 -11.98 -20.98
N ILE A 38 12.70 -10.68 -21.22
CA ILE A 38 14.05 -10.12 -21.14
C ILE A 38 14.56 -10.08 -19.70
N ILE A 39 13.71 -9.75 -18.72
CA ILE A 39 14.08 -9.82 -17.30
C ILE A 39 14.51 -11.25 -16.94
N GLN A 40 13.70 -12.23 -17.32
CA GLN A 40 13.99 -13.65 -17.05
C GLN A 40 15.29 -14.11 -17.73
N ALA A 41 15.48 -13.77 -19.01
CA ALA A 41 16.71 -14.09 -19.74
C ALA A 41 17.94 -13.44 -19.10
N SER A 42 17.84 -12.18 -18.69
CA SER A 42 18.94 -11.42 -18.06
C SER A 42 19.33 -12.01 -16.70
N LEU A 43 18.35 -12.40 -15.88
CA LEU A 43 18.59 -13.08 -14.60
C LEU A 43 19.25 -14.44 -14.80
N THR A 44 18.76 -15.22 -15.76
CA THR A 44 19.33 -16.53 -16.10
C THR A 44 20.79 -16.40 -16.56
N GLN A 45 21.09 -15.43 -17.42
CA GLN A 45 22.45 -15.19 -17.92
C GLN A 45 23.41 -14.73 -16.82
N THR A 46 22.93 -13.98 -15.84
CA THR A 46 23.73 -13.48 -14.71
C THR A 46 23.83 -14.46 -13.54
N GLY A 47 23.17 -15.62 -13.64
CA GLY A 47 23.12 -16.63 -12.56
C GLY A 47 22.34 -16.18 -11.33
N LEU A 48 21.48 -15.16 -11.47
CA LEU A 48 20.67 -14.61 -10.39
C LEU A 48 19.30 -15.28 -10.30
N SER A 49 18.77 -15.37 -9.09
CA SER A 49 17.49 -16.03 -8.85
C SER A 49 16.31 -15.19 -9.30
N TYR A 50 15.38 -15.82 -10.03
CA TYR A 50 14.07 -15.26 -10.33
C TYR A 50 13.09 -15.32 -9.13
N THR A 51 13.44 -16.06 -8.06
CA THR A 51 12.59 -16.19 -6.88
C THR A 51 12.78 -15.07 -5.86
N ASP A 52 13.92 -14.37 -5.90
CA ASP A 52 14.14 -13.19 -5.09
C ASP A 52 13.56 -11.95 -5.79
N PHE A 53 12.44 -11.47 -5.25
CA PHE A 53 11.72 -10.35 -5.84
C PHE A 53 12.56 -9.06 -5.88
N ALA A 54 13.42 -8.82 -4.88
CA ALA A 54 14.27 -7.63 -4.88
C ALA A 54 15.24 -7.67 -6.06
N THR A 55 15.87 -8.82 -6.30
CA THR A 55 16.75 -9.05 -7.45
C THR A 55 16.02 -8.88 -8.79
N VAL A 56 14.80 -9.42 -8.92
CA VAL A 56 13.95 -9.22 -10.11
C VAL A 56 13.67 -7.74 -10.34
N TYR A 57 13.29 -7.01 -9.30
CA TYR A 57 13.01 -5.58 -9.38
C TYR A 57 14.24 -4.77 -9.79
N TYR A 58 15.39 -5.04 -9.15
CA TYR A 58 16.64 -4.33 -9.46
C TYR A 58 17.07 -4.53 -10.91
N MET A 59 17.01 -5.76 -11.41
CA MET A 59 17.30 -6.03 -12.81
C MET A 59 16.33 -5.31 -13.75
N SER A 60 15.03 -5.33 -13.43
CA SER A 60 14.01 -4.62 -14.21
C SER A 60 14.31 -3.13 -14.29
N TYR A 61 14.67 -2.49 -13.18
CA TYR A 61 15.00 -1.06 -13.15
C TYR A 61 16.22 -0.72 -14.01
N ILE A 62 17.28 -1.53 -13.94
CA ILE A 62 18.50 -1.34 -14.74
C ILE A 62 18.19 -1.50 -16.24
N LEU A 63 17.34 -2.47 -16.60
CA LEU A 63 16.94 -2.71 -17.98
C LEU A 63 16.13 -1.53 -18.54
N LEU A 64 15.24 -0.90 -17.76
CA LEU A 64 14.54 0.32 -18.19
C LEU A 64 15.50 1.46 -18.52
N ASP A 65 16.57 1.62 -17.72
CA ASP A 65 17.62 2.62 -17.98
C ASP A 65 18.39 2.30 -19.27
N LEU A 66 18.73 1.01 -19.46
CA LEU A 66 19.44 0.53 -20.64
C LEU A 66 18.62 0.75 -21.93
N PHE A 67 17.30 0.52 -21.87
CA PHE A 67 16.37 0.77 -22.98
C PHE A 67 16.07 2.24 -23.22
N GLY A 68 16.56 3.14 -22.37
CA GLY A 68 16.42 4.58 -22.57
C GLY A 68 15.00 5.08 -22.34
N VAL A 69 14.24 4.42 -21.44
CA VAL A 69 12.91 4.88 -21.01
C VAL A 69 12.96 6.28 -20.40
N ASN A 70 14.16 6.75 -20.03
CA ASN A 70 14.40 8.13 -19.67
C ASN A 70 15.41 8.83 -20.60
N LYS A 71 14.99 9.94 -21.20
CA LYS A 71 15.73 10.70 -22.24
C LYS A 71 16.74 11.69 -21.66
N GLU A 72 17.38 11.40 -20.53
CA GLU A 72 18.42 12.32 -20.05
C GLU A 72 19.55 12.40 -21.08
N THR A 73 19.80 13.62 -21.56
CA THR A 73 20.80 13.94 -22.55
C THR A 73 22.19 13.71 -21.97
N ARG A 74 22.72 12.50 -22.21
CA ARG A 74 24.14 12.10 -22.11
C ARG A 74 24.95 12.81 -21.01
N LYS A 75 24.41 12.96 -19.80
CA LYS A 75 25.27 13.10 -18.62
C LYS A 75 25.80 11.70 -18.31
N LYS A 76 27.07 11.59 -17.93
CA LYS A 76 27.64 10.32 -17.44
C LYS A 76 26.78 9.83 -16.27
N VAL A 77 25.81 8.97 -16.53
CA VAL A 77 25.03 8.30 -15.49
C VAL A 77 26.04 7.43 -14.74
N LYS A 78 26.39 7.84 -13.52
CA LYS A 78 27.25 7.04 -12.66
C LYS A 78 26.42 5.85 -12.22
N PHE A 79 26.91 4.62 -12.46
CA PHE A 79 26.22 3.39 -12.08
C PHE A 79 25.73 3.40 -10.62
N ARG A 80 26.53 3.99 -9.72
CA ARG A 80 26.17 4.17 -8.31
C ARG A 80 24.89 5.02 -8.11
N ASN A 81 24.70 6.09 -8.89
CA ASN A 81 23.51 6.93 -8.77
C ASN A 81 22.28 6.13 -9.21
N MET A 82 22.38 5.42 -10.32
CA MET A 82 21.30 4.54 -10.80
C MET A 82 20.94 3.46 -9.77
N GLN A 83 21.93 2.88 -9.08
CA GLN A 83 21.68 1.92 -8.00
C GLN A 83 20.94 2.56 -6.83
N VAL A 84 21.32 3.78 -6.44
CA VAL A 84 20.64 4.53 -5.37
C VAL A 84 19.19 4.83 -5.76
N ASP A 85 18.94 5.28 -6.99
CA ASP A 85 17.58 5.55 -7.48
C ASP A 85 16.73 4.27 -7.53
N CYS A 86 17.37 3.17 -7.94
CA CYS A 86 16.76 1.83 -7.94
C CYS A 86 16.35 1.40 -6.52
N TYR A 87 17.22 1.59 -5.53
CA TYR A 87 16.91 1.27 -4.14
C TYR A 87 15.79 2.14 -3.59
N HIS A 88 15.82 3.45 -3.82
CA HIS A 88 14.73 4.32 -3.39
C HIS A 88 13.40 3.97 -4.06
N SER A 89 13.42 3.61 -5.35
CA SER A 89 12.24 3.12 -6.06
C SER A 89 11.74 1.78 -5.49
N PHE A 90 12.63 0.86 -5.18
CA PHE A 90 12.23 -0.42 -4.60
C PHE A 90 11.66 -0.25 -3.19
N PHE A 91 12.38 0.45 -2.29
CA PHE A 91 11.87 0.68 -0.94
C PHE A 91 10.63 1.58 -0.93
N GLY A 92 10.51 2.48 -1.90
CA GLY A 92 9.30 3.28 -2.11
C GLY A 92 8.07 2.44 -2.39
N SER A 93 8.20 1.24 -2.96
CA SER A 93 7.06 0.34 -3.20
C SER A 93 6.42 -0.19 -1.91
N TYR A 94 7.10 0.00 -0.77
CA TYR A 94 6.58 -0.30 0.56
C TYR A 94 5.85 0.88 1.20
N CYS A 95 5.75 2.03 0.51
CA CYS A 95 5.11 3.23 1.03
C CYS A 95 3.75 3.48 0.37
N ASP A 96 2.92 4.32 1.01
CA ASP A 96 1.66 4.82 0.42
C ASP A 96 1.95 5.65 -0.84
N CYS A 97 3.03 6.43 -0.82
CA CYS A 97 3.51 7.17 -1.97
C CYS A 97 5.04 7.32 -1.98
N MET A 98 5.55 7.63 -3.16
CA MET A 98 6.93 7.99 -3.44
C MET A 98 6.94 9.37 -4.09
N VAL A 99 7.76 10.28 -3.57
CA VAL A 99 7.87 11.66 -4.04
C VAL A 99 9.29 11.89 -4.52
N SER A 100 9.46 12.44 -5.71
CA SER A 100 10.77 12.80 -6.25
C SER A 100 10.65 13.94 -7.24
N ASP A 101 11.65 14.81 -7.32
CA ASP A 101 11.75 15.82 -8.39
C ASP A 101 12.44 15.27 -9.66
N ASP A 102 13.06 14.09 -9.57
CA ASP A 102 13.63 13.38 -10.71
C ASP A 102 12.52 12.72 -11.57
N GLU A 103 12.25 13.29 -12.74
CA GLU A 103 11.25 12.80 -13.70
C GLU A 103 11.53 11.38 -14.18
N GLY A 104 12.81 11.06 -14.35
CA GLY A 104 13.26 9.76 -14.79
C GLY A 104 13.02 8.65 -13.80
N MET A 105 13.38 8.93 -12.56
CA MET A 105 13.09 8.06 -11.45
C MET A 105 11.58 7.85 -11.34
N ARG A 106 10.79 8.93 -11.36
CA ARG A 106 9.32 8.83 -11.31
C ARG A 106 8.74 7.96 -12.42
N LEU A 107 9.19 8.14 -13.67
CA LEU A 107 8.70 7.37 -14.81
C LEU A 107 9.05 5.89 -14.68
N LYS A 108 10.30 5.57 -14.31
CA LYS A 108 10.75 4.19 -14.07
C LYS A 108 9.96 3.54 -12.92
N SER A 109 9.78 4.25 -11.80
CA SER A 109 8.99 3.78 -10.67
C SER A 109 7.53 3.54 -11.04
N LYS A 110 6.86 4.49 -11.73
CA LYS A 110 5.47 4.32 -12.21
C LYS A 110 5.33 3.08 -13.10
N THR A 111 6.29 2.86 -13.99
CA THR A 111 6.32 1.71 -14.90
C THR A 111 6.40 0.39 -14.14
N LEU A 112 7.39 0.27 -13.25
CA LEU A 112 7.59 -0.95 -12.47
C LEU A 112 6.48 -1.18 -11.45
N TYR A 113 5.96 -0.13 -10.82
CA TYR A 113 4.85 -0.25 -9.90
C TYR A 113 3.61 -0.78 -10.58
N LYS A 114 3.33 -0.32 -11.81
CA LYS A 114 2.25 -0.88 -12.60
C LYS A 114 2.53 -2.33 -12.99
N LEU A 115 3.72 -2.63 -13.50
CA LEU A 115 4.12 -3.97 -13.94
C LEU A 115 4.03 -5.03 -12.83
N PHE A 116 4.45 -4.66 -11.61
CA PHE A 116 4.44 -5.55 -10.44
C PHE A 116 3.20 -5.37 -9.55
N ASN A 117 2.20 -4.60 -10.00
CA ASN A 117 0.95 -4.34 -9.28
C ASN A 117 1.14 -3.76 -7.86
N PHE A 118 2.09 -2.84 -7.71
CA PHE A 118 2.25 -2.03 -6.50
C PHE A 118 1.23 -0.91 -6.45
N ASN A 119 0.59 -0.75 -5.29
CA ASN A 119 -0.42 0.28 -5.05
C ASN A 119 0.17 1.68 -4.76
N THR A 120 1.49 1.75 -4.53
CA THR A 120 2.21 3.00 -4.22
C THR A 120 1.99 4.05 -5.30
N LYS A 121 1.61 5.25 -4.87
CA LYS A 121 1.45 6.40 -5.78
C LYS A 121 2.79 7.10 -5.98
N VAL A 122 3.04 7.63 -7.18
CA VAL A 122 4.28 8.34 -7.50
C VAL A 122 3.95 9.78 -7.88
N TYR A 123 4.51 10.73 -7.14
CA TYR A 123 4.22 12.15 -7.26
C TYR A 123 5.46 12.98 -7.57
N SER A 124 5.30 14.07 -8.32
CA SER A 124 6.20 15.22 -8.24
C SER A 124 6.03 15.93 -6.88
N ILE A 125 6.90 16.91 -6.59
CA ILE A 125 6.78 17.72 -5.38
C ILE A 125 5.45 18.49 -5.39
N ASP A 126 5.10 19.12 -6.50
CA ASP A 126 3.86 19.92 -6.63
C ASP A 126 2.61 19.05 -6.47
N GLU A 127 2.56 17.90 -7.15
CA GLU A 127 1.47 16.92 -7.01
C GLU A 127 1.34 16.43 -5.55
N PHE A 128 2.47 16.26 -4.87
CA PHE A 128 2.47 15.82 -3.48
C PHE A 128 1.95 16.89 -2.53
N ILE A 129 2.28 18.17 -2.73
CA ILE A 129 1.80 19.26 -1.86
C ILE A 129 0.27 19.30 -1.85
N GLU A 130 -0.36 19.22 -3.03
CA GLU A 130 -1.83 19.16 -3.13
C GLU A 130 -2.42 17.96 -2.39
N LYS A 131 -1.80 16.79 -2.54
CA LYS A 131 -2.22 15.55 -1.85
C LYS A 131 -1.94 15.57 -0.35
N PHE A 132 -0.91 16.28 0.07
CA PHE A 132 -0.54 16.43 1.46
C PHE A 132 -1.58 17.26 2.22
N ASP A 133 -2.06 18.36 1.63
CA ASP A 133 -3.12 19.17 2.22
C ASP A 133 -4.42 18.37 2.38
N GLU A 134 -4.78 17.55 1.39
CA GLU A 134 -5.90 16.60 1.47
C GLU A 134 -5.71 15.63 2.65
N ALA A 135 -4.50 15.07 2.81
CA ALA A 135 -4.19 14.15 3.90
C ALA A 135 -4.23 14.84 5.28
N ILE A 136 -3.73 16.08 5.39
CA ILE A 136 -3.77 16.87 6.63
C ILE A 136 -5.21 17.17 7.03
N ASN A 137 -6.05 17.57 6.08
CA ASN A 137 -7.46 17.84 6.35
C ASN A 137 -8.20 16.56 6.77
N ASN A 138 -7.92 15.43 6.11
CA ASN A 138 -8.43 14.12 6.53
C ASN A 138 -7.96 13.70 7.94
N ASN A 139 -6.82 14.21 8.41
CA ASN A 139 -6.28 13.94 9.75
C ASN A 139 -6.84 14.88 10.84
N LYS A 140 -7.58 15.93 10.47
CA LYS A 140 -8.24 16.87 11.39
C LYS A 140 -9.70 16.53 11.67
N LYS A 141 -10.20 15.42 11.13
CA LYS A 141 -11.57 14.95 11.34
C LYS A 141 -11.84 14.73 12.82
N SER A 142 -13.01 15.19 13.25
CA SER A 142 -13.58 14.88 14.55
C SER A 142 -13.91 13.39 14.66
N ALA A 143 -14.10 12.93 15.89
CA ALA A 143 -14.53 11.57 16.16
C ALA A 143 -15.82 11.21 15.41
N ARG A 144 -16.79 12.13 15.45
CA ARG A 144 -18.08 11.96 14.77
C ARG A 144 -17.91 11.75 13.28
N GLU A 145 -17.07 12.54 12.61
CA GLU A 145 -16.82 12.39 11.17
C GLU A 145 -16.24 11.01 10.83
N TYR A 146 -15.26 10.51 11.60
CA TYR A 146 -14.72 9.17 11.36
C TYR A 146 -15.77 8.06 11.52
N PHE A 147 -16.63 8.15 12.54
CA PHE A 147 -17.68 7.14 12.74
C PHE A 147 -18.81 7.26 11.72
N ASP A 148 -19.16 8.47 11.29
CA ASP A 148 -20.14 8.69 10.22
C ASP A 148 -19.64 8.08 8.90
N GLU A 149 -18.34 8.16 8.59
CA GLU A 149 -17.74 7.49 7.42
C GLU A 149 -17.82 5.96 7.50
N VAL A 150 -17.45 5.39 8.65
CA VAL A 150 -17.55 3.93 8.90
C VAL A 150 -19.00 3.47 8.78
N LEU A 151 -19.92 4.21 9.38
CA LEU A 151 -21.34 3.88 9.37
C LEU A 151 -21.95 4.01 7.97
N SER A 152 -21.58 5.04 7.22
CA SER A 152 -22.03 5.26 5.84
C SER A 152 -21.70 4.06 4.96
N ASP A 153 -20.43 3.67 4.87
CA ASP A 153 -20.02 2.52 4.06
C ASP A 153 -20.67 1.21 4.54
N TYR A 154 -20.81 1.04 5.86
CA TYR A 154 -21.45 -0.14 6.45
C TYR A 154 -22.96 -0.23 6.15
N ILE A 155 -23.68 0.89 6.18
CA ILE A 155 -25.12 0.95 5.84
C ILE A 155 -25.33 0.75 4.33
N THR A 156 -24.54 1.42 3.48
CA THR A 156 -24.62 1.25 2.02
C THR A 156 -24.38 -0.21 1.61
N ARG A 157 -23.49 -0.91 2.33
CA ARG A 157 -23.32 -2.37 2.29
C ARG A 157 -23.08 -2.92 0.89
N GLN A 158 -22.28 -2.23 0.08
CA GLN A 158 -21.90 -2.72 -1.24
C GLN A 158 -20.89 -3.87 -1.09
N VAL A 159 -21.38 -5.10 -1.27
CA VAL A 159 -20.60 -6.33 -1.08
C VAL A 159 -19.71 -6.59 -2.30
N THR A 160 -18.41 -6.79 -2.05
CA THR A 160 -17.43 -7.14 -3.10
C THR A 160 -17.11 -8.63 -3.13
N ARG A 161 -17.12 -9.28 -1.96
CA ARG A 161 -16.79 -10.71 -1.82
C ARG A 161 -17.41 -11.28 -0.55
N VAL A 162 -17.76 -12.57 -0.57
CA VAL A 162 -18.18 -13.32 0.61
C VAL A 162 -17.34 -14.59 0.73
N GLU A 163 -16.87 -14.89 1.94
CA GLU A 163 -16.20 -16.14 2.28
C GLU A 163 -16.88 -16.80 3.47
N THR A 164 -16.99 -18.12 3.44
CA THR A 164 -17.48 -18.91 4.58
C THR A 164 -16.35 -19.80 5.06
N LYS A 165 -15.93 -19.64 6.31
CA LYS A 165 -14.91 -20.48 6.96
C LYS A 165 -15.38 -20.92 8.33
N SER A 166 -15.37 -22.23 8.59
CA SER A 166 -15.59 -22.81 9.93
C SER A 166 -16.81 -22.27 10.69
N GLY A 167 -17.95 -22.10 10.00
CA GLY A 167 -19.19 -21.59 10.61
C GLY A 167 -19.26 -20.06 10.81
N GLN A 168 -18.28 -19.32 10.31
CA GLN A 168 -18.27 -17.86 10.23
C GLN A 168 -18.41 -17.41 8.78
N SER A 169 -19.16 -16.33 8.55
CA SER A 169 -19.18 -15.63 7.27
C SER A 169 -18.36 -14.34 7.36
N LEU A 170 -17.51 -14.13 6.36
CA LEU A 170 -16.75 -12.90 6.14
C LEU A 170 -17.32 -12.22 4.91
N THR A 171 -17.92 -11.05 5.10
CA THR A 171 -18.46 -10.21 4.03
C THR A 171 -17.51 -9.03 3.84
N TYR A 172 -16.89 -8.95 2.68
CA TYR A 172 -16.01 -7.85 2.29
C TYR A 172 -16.87 -6.74 1.69
N LEU A 173 -16.73 -5.54 2.22
CA LEU A 173 -17.48 -4.35 1.80
C LEU A 173 -16.56 -3.40 1.04
N SER A 174 -17.08 -2.75 0.01
CA SER A 174 -16.37 -1.65 -0.64
C SER A 174 -16.27 -0.47 0.30
N THR A 175 -15.16 0.26 0.21
CA THR A 175 -14.85 1.40 1.06
C THR A 175 -14.68 2.64 0.20
N SER A 176 -15.32 3.73 0.61
CA SER A 176 -15.20 5.04 -0.04
C SER A 176 -14.18 5.92 0.68
N TYR A 177 -13.82 5.57 1.92
CA TYR A 177 -13.03 6.39 2.83
C TYR A 177 -11.77 5.69 3.34
N LYS A 178 -10.79 6.49 3.77
CA LYS A 178 -9.62 6.03 4.56
C LYS A 178 -9.86 6.35 6.04
N TYR A 179 -10.41 5.40 6.77
CA TYR A 179 -10.77 5.55 8.19
C TYR A 179 -9.52 5.78 9.05
N PHE A 180 -9.60 6.76 9.95
CA PHE A 180 -8.48 7.18 10.80
C PHE A 180 -7.20 7.49 10.00
N GLY A 181 -7.34 7.84 8.72
CA GLY A 181 -6.23 8.09 7.79
C GLY A 181 -5.31 6.88 7.55
N TYR A 182 -5.72 5.66 7.93
CA TYR A 182 -4.93 4.44 7.79
C TYR A 182 -5.71 3.28 7.16
N PHE A 183 -6.86 2.90 7.73
CA PHE A 183 -7.62 1.73 7.29
C PHE A 183 -8.43 2.07 6.03
N ASN A 184 -8.40 1.19 5.03
CA ASN A 184 -9.10 1.38 3.76
C ASN A 184 -9.81 0.10 3.29
N CYS A 185 -9.91 -0.92 4.12
CA CYS A 185 -10.71 -2.12 3.89
C CYS A 185 -11.64 -2.37 5.06
N MET A 186 -12.83 -2.89 4.76
CA MET A 186 -13.85 -3.25 5.74
C MET A 186 -14.31 -4.69 5.51
N ILE A 187 -14.32 -5.47 6.58
CA ILE A 187 -14.85 -6.83 6.61
C ILE A 187 -15.87 -6.93 7.73
N GLU A 188 -17.06 -7.43 7.43
CA GLU A 188 -18.01 -7.87 8.43
C GLU A 188 -17.81 -9.37 8.69
N ARG A 189 -17.46 -9.73 9.92
CA ARG A 189 -17.45 -11.11 10.38
C ARG A 189 -18.73 -11.40 11.17
N LYS A 190 -19.51 -12.38 10.72
CA LYS A 190 -20.67 -12.91 11.43
C LYS A 190 -20.42 -14.33 11.90
N SER A 191 -20.73 -14.57 13.17
CA SER A 191 -20.92 -15.91 13.73
C SER A 191 -22.35 -16.02 14.29
N LYS A 192 -22.71 -17.17 14.87
CA LYS A 192 -24.06 -17.39 15.42
C LYS A 192 -24.48 -16.33 16.45
N ASP A 193 -23.52 -15.84 17.23
CA ASP A 193 -23.79 -15.01 18.41
C ASP A 193 -23.15 -13.61 18.33
N GLU A 194 -22.37 -13.32 17.27
CA GLU A 194 -21.68 -12.03 17.19
C GLU A 194 -21.53 -11.51 15.76
N THR A 195 -21.59 -10.18 15.64
CA THR A 195 -21.19 -9.43 14.45
C THR A 195 -20.03 -8.52 14.83
N VAL A 196 -18.95 -8.58 14.06
CA VAL A 196 -17.75 -7.77 14.25
C VAL A 196 -17.40 -7.09 12.94
N ILE A 197 -17.27 -5.77 12.97
CA ILE A 197 -16.72 -4.98 11.85
C ILE A 197 -15.20 -4.94 12.04
N ILE A 198 -14.44 -5.28 11.01
CA ILE A 198 -12.98 -5.31 11.03
C ILE A 198 -12.49 -4.33 9.97
N LEU A 199 -11.77 -3.31 10.40
CA LEU A 199 -11.09 -2.35 9.54
C LEU A 199 -9.61 -2.71 9.46
N HIS A 200 -9.06 -2.77 8.25
CA HIS A 200 -7.64 -3.04 8.02
C HIS A 200 -7.12 -2.22 6.83
N LYS A 201 -5.80 -2.20 6.65
CA LYS A 201 -5.17 -1.63 5.46
C LYS A 201 -5.05 -2.71 4.38
N ASN A 202 -5.34 -2.34 3.14
CA ASN A 202 -4.97 -3.12 1.96
C ASN A 202 -3.45 -3.00 1.81
N ASN A 203 -2.71 -3.91 2.44
CA ASN A 203 -1.26 -3.93 2.33
C ASN A 203 -0.81 -5.21 1.65
N ASP A 204 0.32 -5.13 0.94
CA ASP A 204 1.04 -6.34 0.55
C ASP A 204 1.43 -7.07 1.84
N LEU A 205 0.98 -8.32 1.98
CA LEU A 205 1.08 -9.14 3.21
C LEU A 205 2.53 -9.34 3.67
N LYS A 206 3.51 -8.94 2.86
CA LYS A 206 4.95 -9.06 3.11
C LYS A 206 5.59 -7.82 3.73
N GLN A 207 4.85 -6.72 3.91
CA GLN A 207 5.42 -5.48 4.46
C GLN A 207 5.42 -5.48 5.98
N PRO A 208 6.56 -5.22 6.65
CA PRO A 208 6.58 -5.08 8.10
C PRO A 208 5.85 -3.79 8.53
N ILE A 209 5.11 -3.85 9.63
CA ILE A 209 4.58 -2.64 10.27
C ILE A 209 5.72 -1.95 11.00
N LEU A 210 5.96 -0.68 10.68
CA LEU A 210 6.93 0.14 11.39
C LEU A 210 6.36 0.55 12.75
N ALA A 211 7.18 0.47 13.81
CA ALA A 211 6.77 0.89 15.15
C ALA A 211 6.25 2.33 15.16
N LYS A 212 6.86 3.22 14.36
CA LYS A 212 6.45 4.62 14.25
C LYS A 212 5.07 4.78 13.60
N GLU A 213 4.76 3.95 12.60
CA GLU A 213 3.44 3.94 11.97
C GLU A 213 2.37 3.53 13.00
N LEU A 214 2.67 2.49 13.78
CA LEU A 214 1.78 2.00 14.84
C LEU A 214 1.57 3.04 15.95
N GLU A 215 2.62 3.74 16.39
CA GLU A 215 2.51 4.86 17.32
C GLU A 215 1.58 5.96 16.78
N ILE A 216 1.78 6.40 15.53
CA ILE A 216 0.98 7.46 14.90
C ILE A 216 -0.50 7.07 14.85
N ILE A 217 -0.81 5.86 14.42
CA ILE A 217 -2.18 5.37 14.29
C ILE A 217 -2.82 5.21 15.67
N THR A 218 -2.11 4.64 16.63
CA THR A 218 -2.58 4.46 18.01
C THR A 218 -2.90 5.82 18.64
N ASN A 219 -1.97 6.77 18.55
CA ASN A 219 -2.16 8.12 19.08
C ASN A 219 -3.34 8.85 18.43
N ARG A 220 -3.55 8.66 17.12
CA ARG A 220 -4.68 9.24 16.42
C ARG A 220 -6.01 8.68 16.93
N ILE A 221 -6.11 7.35 17.04
CA ILE A 221 -7.32 6.69 17.53
C ILE A 221 -7.58 7.08 18.99
N VAL A 222 -6.55 7.10 19.84
CA VAL A 222 -6.64 7.53 21.24
C VAL A 222 -7.17 8.95 21.35
N ARG A 223 -6.65 9.90 20.56
CA ARG A 223 -7.14 11.29 20.56
C ARG A 223 -8.61 11.37 20.17
N VAL A 224 -8.99 10.66 19.10
CA VAL A 224 -10.40 10.59 18.65
C VAL A 224 -11.33 10.11 19.77
N PHE A 225 -10.96 9.04 20.48
CA PHE A 225 -11.78 8.54 21.59
C PHE A 225 -11.74 9.44 22.83
N ASN A 226 -10.60 10.04 23.15
CA ASN A 226 -10.49 10.98 24.27
C ASN A 226 -11.33 12.24 24.03
N ASP A 227 -11.43 12.72 22.78
CA ASP A 227 -12.30 13.83 22.40
C ASP A 227 -13.80 13.48 22.57
N MET A 228 -14.15 12.18 22.58
CA MET A 228 -15.49 11.69 22.93
C MET A 228 -15.71 11.50 24.44
N GLY A 229 -14.72 11.83 25.28
CA GLY A 229 -14.78 11.68 26.73
C GLY A 229 -14.16 10.39 27.29
N ALA A 230 -13.45 9.61 26.46
CA ALA A 230 -12.65 8.50 26.98
C ALA A 230 -11.36 9.00 27.69
N THR A 231 -10.69 8.11 28.42
CA THR A 231 -9.46 8.42 29.16
C THR A 231 -8.35 7.41 28.86
N PHE A 232 -7.83 7.48 27.64
CA PHE A 232 -6.70 6.65 27.21
C PHE A 232 -5.38 7.41 27.25
N THR A 233 -4.33 6.67 27.62
CA THR A 233 -2.96 7.15 27.46
C THR A 233 -2.53 7.06 26.00
N LEU A 234 -1.68 7.99 25.59
CA LEU A 234 -0.97 7.88 24.32
C LEU A 234 -0.03 6.66 24.31
N PHE A 235 0.50 6.39 23.13
CA PHE A 235 1.45 5.32 22.88
C PHE A 235 2.71 5.53 23.73
N ASP A 236 3.14 4.49 24.43
CA ASP A 236 4.34 4.48 25.25
C ASP A 236 5.31 3.44 24.72
N GLU A 237 6.42 3.90 24.12
CA GLU A 237 7.43 3.01 23.55
C GLU A 237 8.01 2.02 24.57
N ALA A 238 8.19 2.43 25.83
CA ALA A 238 8.78 1.58 26.86
C ALA A 238 7.86 0.42 27.25
N VAL A 239 6.55 0.61 27.12
CA VAL A 239 5.53 -0.40 27.44
C VAL A 239 5.16 -1.22 26.20
N GLU A 240 4.96 -0.58 25.05
CA GLU A 240 4.35 -1.20 23.88
C GLU A 240 5.34 -1.90 22.96
N ILE A 241 6.58 -1.41 22.83
CA ILE A 241 7.59 -2.09 22.01
C ILE A 241 7.88 -3.52 22.50
N PRO A 242 8.04 -3.79 23.81
CA PRO A 242 8.17 -5.16 24.31
C PRO A 242 6.96 -6.04 23.96
N LEU A 243 5.74 -5.52 24.10
CA LEU A 243 4.50 -6.25 23.77
C LEU A 243 4.41 -6.57 22.27
N LEU A 244 4.83 -5.63 21.41
CA LEU A 244 4.87 -5.81 19.96
C LEU A 244 5.89 -6.87 19.54
N LYS A 245 7.04 -6.94 20.20
CA LYS A 245 8.07 -7.97 19.96
C LYS A 245 7.62 -9.35 20.43
N ALA A 246 6.78 -9.40 21.47
CA ALA A 246 6.22 -10.64 22.01
C ALA A 246 4.92 -11.09 21.32
N ASP A 247 4.47 -10.39 20.27
CA ASP A 247 3.20 -10.62 19.56
C ASP A 247 1.95 -10.64 20.47
N ASN A 248 2.00 -9.87 21.56
CA ASN A 248 0.94 -9.80 22.58
C ASN A 248 0.36 -8.39 22.71
N TRP A 249 0.58 -7.54 21.71
CA TRP A 249 0.13 -6.16 21.72
C TRP A 249 -1.33 -6.02 21.27
N ASN A 250 -2.15 -5.39 22.10
CA ASN A 250 -3.48 -4.91 21.74
C ASN A 250 -3.86 -3.70 22.61
N ARG A 251 -4.80 -2.90 22.12
CA ARG A 251 -5.44 -1.80 22.85
C ARG A 251 -6.94 -2.02 22.81
N PHE A 252 -7.56 -2.22 23.96
CA PHE A 252 -8.99 -2.52 24.09
C PHE A 252 -9.75 -1.34 24.69
N LEU A 253 -10.96 -1.11 24.17
CA LEU A 253 -11.89 -0.10 24.62
C LEU A 253 -13.30 -0.69 24.73
N THR A 254 -13.87 -0.59 25.93
CA THR A 254 -15.27 -0.92 26.21
C THR A 254 -16.11 0.35 26.16
N LEU A 255 -17.02 0.47 25.18
CA LEU A 255 -18.05 1.50 25.13
C LEU A 255 -19.39 0.93 25.63
N ASN A 256 -20.40 1.78 25.81
CA ASN A 256 -21.72 1.33 26.26
C ASN A 256 -22.40 0.40 25.24
N ASP A 257 -22.18 0.65 23.95
CA ASP A 257 -22.85 0.05 22.80
C ASP A 257 -21.93 -0.81 21.93
N ALA A 258 -20.62 -0.69 22.10
CA ALA A 258 -19.63 -1.48 21.34
C ALA A 258 -18.38 -1.78 22.17
N ASP A 259 -17.64 -2.81 21.77
CA ASP A 259 -16.27 -3.04 22.18
C ASP A 259 -15.36 -2.81 20.97
N VAL A 260 -14.34 -1.99 21.14
CA VAL A 260 -13.39 -1.62 20.09
C VAL A 260 -12.01 -2.10 20.48
N CYS A 261 -11.27 -2.68 19.55
CA CYS A 261 -9.89 -3.08 19.83
C CYS A 261 -8.99 -2.94 18.62
N LEU A 262 -7.82 -2.35 18.88
CA LEU A 262 -6.74 -2.18 17.95
C LEU A 262 -5.69 -3.27 18.23
N THR A 263 -5.41 -4.11 17.25
CA THR A 263 -4.52 -5.26 17.41
C THR A 263 -3.79 -5.58 16.11
N ARG A 264 -2.78 -6.44 16.19
CA ARG A 264 -2.15 -7.05 15.01
C ARG A 264 -2.82 -8.39 14.67
N PHE A 265 -2.77 -8.77 13.40
CA PHE A 265 -2.99 -10.16 13.00
C PHE A 265 -1.79 -11.01 13.45
N LYS A 266 -2.05 -12.22 13.97
CA LYS A 266 -1.00 -13.11 14.50
C LYS A 266 0.03 -13.50 13.44
N ASP A 267 -0.44 -13.88 12.25
CA ASP A 267 0.43 -14.43 11.20
C ASP A 267 0.72 -13.44 10.07
N THR A 268 0.19 -12.23 10.17
CA THR A 268 0.32 -11.20 9.14
C THR A 268 0.77 -9.90 9.79
N PRO A 269 1.78 -9.20 9.23
CA PRO A 269 2.16 -7.86 9.68
C PRO A 269 1.12 -6.83 9.24
N MET A 270 -0.10 -6.96 9.76
CA MET A 270 -1.23 -6.09 9.48
C MET A 270 -1.90 -5.65 10.78
N LEU A 271 -2.18 -4.36 10.87
CA LEU A 271 -2.93 -3.75 11.96
C LEU A 271 -4.41 -3.81 11.61
N CYS A 272 -5.25 -4.15 12.58
CA CYS A 272 -6.70 -4.05 12.45
C CYS A 272 -7.33 -3.36 13.65
N LEU A 273 -8.39 -2.63 13.35
CA LEU A 273 -9.33 -2.13 14.32
C LEU A 273 -10.61 -2.96 14.17
N TRP A 274 -10.98 -3.70 15.20
CA TRP A 274 -12.25 -4.42 15.21
C TRP A 274 -13.23 -3.77 16.16
N ILE A 275 -14.49 -3.72 15.74
CA ILE A 275 -15.62 -3.11 16.42
C ILE A 275 -16.69 -4.19 16.57
N LYS A 276 -16.87 -4.67 17.80
CA LYS A 276 -17.90 -5.63 18.17
C LYS A 276 -19.08 -4.87 18.76
N LEU A 277 -20.21 -4.91 18.06
CA LEU A 277 -21.42 -4.25 18.52
C LEU A 277 -22.09 -5.09 19.61
N LYS A 278 -22.50 -4.46 20.71
CA LYS A 278 -23.23 -5.13 21.81
C LYS A 278 -24.70 -5.35 21.48
N GLN A 279 -25.24 -4.54 20.59
CA GLN A 279 -26.57 -4.70 20.03
C GLN A 279 -26.50 -4.64 18.49
N PRO A 280 -27.38 -5.36 17.77
CA PRO A 280 -27.46 -5.21 16.32
C PRO A 280 -27.82 -3.77 15.98
N ILE A 281 -27.14 -3.16 15.00
CA ILE A 281 -27.59 -1.89 14.42
C ILE A 281 -29.00 -2.15 13.86
N LEU A 282 -30.01 -1.52 14.47
CA LEU A 282 -31.38 -1.53 13.97
C LEU A 282 -31.34 -1.04 12.53
N GLN A 283 -31.54 -1.95 11.59
CA GLN A 283 -31.78 -1.58 10.20
C GLN A 283 -33.13 -0.87 10.19
N ASN A 284 -33.09 0.47 10.14
CA ASN A 284 -34.28 1.23 9.79
C ASN A 284 -34.68 0.79 8.38
N LYS A 285 -35.69 -0.07 8.32
CA LYS A 285 -36.47 -0.31 7.12
C LYS A 285 -37.17 1.00 6.80
N ASN A 286 -36.61 1.77 5.88
CA ASN A 286 -37.36 2.72 5.06
C ASN A 286 -37.18 2.32 3.61
#